data_AF-A0A967GGM4-F1
#
_entry.id   AF-A0A967GGM4-F1
#
_cell.length_a   1.000
_cell.length_b   1.000
_cell.length_c   1.000
_cell.angle_alpha   90.00
_cell.angle_beta   90.00
_cell.angle_gamma   90.00
#
_symmetry.space_group_name_H-M   'P 1'
#
loop_
_entity.id
_entity.type
_entity.pdbx_description
1 polymer ?
#
loop_
_entity_poly.entity_id
_entity_poly.type
_entity_poly.pdbx_seq_one_letter_code
_entity_poly.pdbx_strand_id
1 'polypeptide(L)'
;VVTAADIALEHDVEIVNPEHVIAHLSKDGALDAELRVTRGRGYQVAESRHDEEEGTAIGVMQLDASFSPIRRVAYTVENARVEQRTDLDKLVIDIET
;
A
#
# COMPACT_ATOMS: atom_id res chain seq x y z
N VAL A 1 6.55 -20.14 10.87
CA VAL A 1 5.79 -18.92 10.49
C VAL A 1 6.59 -18.27 9.40
N VAL A 2 5.95 -17.86 8.32
CA VAL A 2 6.58 -17.13 7.22
C VAL A 2 6.30 -15.66 7.42
N THR A 3 7.34 -14.85 7.38
CA THR A 3 7.31 -13.40 7.57
C THR A 3 7.81 -12.68 6.32
N ALA A 4 7.59 -11.37 6.22
CA ALA A 4 8.09 -10.58 5.10
C ALA A 4 9.62 -10.59 5.00
N ALA A 5 10.33 -10.78 6.11
CA ALA A 5 11.79 -10.97 6.12
C ALA A 5 12.26 -12.21 5.33
N ASP A 6 11.39 -13.20 5.08
CA ASP A 6 11.73 -14.42 4.34
C ASP A 6 11.69 -14.22 2.81
N ILE A 7 11.27 -13.05 2.32
CA ILE A 7 11.24 -12.72 0.89
C ILE A 7 12.67 -12.46 0.41
N ALA A 8 13.06 -13.15 -0.67
CA ALA A 8 14.31 -12.85 -1.38
C ALA A 8 14.17 -11.54 -2.16
N LEU A 9 15.05 -10.58 -1.88
CA LEU A 9 15.00 -9.24 -2.46
C LEU A 9 16.05 -9.02 -3.55
N GLU A 10 15.68 -8.20 -4.54
CA GLU A 10 16.62 -7.58 -5.45
C GLU A 10 17.30 -6.35 -4.80
N HIS A 11 18.37 -5.84 -5.41
CA HIS A 11 19.23 -4.82 -4.81
C HIS A 11 18.55 -3.44 -4.65
N ASP A 12 17.47 -3.19 -5.41
CA ASP A 12 16.77 -1.90 -5.45
C ASP A 12 15.42 -1.91 -4.70
N VAL A 13 15.16 -2.95 -3.91
CA VAL A 13 13.91 -3.13 -3.15
C VAL A 13 14.21 -3.30 -1.67
N GLU A 14 13.43 -2.61 -0.84
CA GLU A 14 13.51 -2.70 0.62
C GLU A 14 12.11 -3.03 1.18
N ILE A 15 12.08 -3.92 2.18
CA ILE A 15 10.87 -4.23 2.95
C ILE A 15 10.86 -3.36 4.20
N VAL A 16 9.86 -2.50 4.30
CA VAL A 16 9.69 -1.56 5.41
C VAL A 16 9.17 -2.20 6.71
N ASN A 17 8.55 -3.38 6.63
CA ASN A 17 7.90 -4.09 7.74
C ASN A 17 8.27 -5.60 7.76
N PRO A 18 9.54 -5.94 8.02
CA PRO A 18 10.04 -7.31 7.92
C PRO A 18 9.33 -8.32 8.84
N GLU A 19 8.79 -7.87 9.97
CA GLU A 19 8.07 -8.68 10.96
C GLU A 19 6.66 -9.09 10.54
N HIS A 20 6.17 -8.59 9.40
CA HIS A 20 4.81 -8.85 8.94
C HIS A 20 4.61 -10.35 8.67
N VAL A 21 3.64 -10.96 9.35
CA VAL A 21 3.32 -12.38 9.18
C VAL A 21 2.54 -12.58 7.89
N ILE A 22 3.09 -13.41 6.99
CA ILE A 22 2.46 -13.77 5.71
C ILE A 22 1.63 -15.05 5.87
N ALA A 23 2.19 -16.09 6.48
CA ALA A 23 1.53 -17.38 6.58
C ALA A 23 2.04 -18.25 7.75
N HIS A 24 1.24 -19.24 8.14
CA HIS A 24 1.62 -20.31 9.05
C HIS A 24 1.64 -21.63 8.29
N LEU A 25 2.81 -22.26 8.19
CA LEU A 25 2.96 -23.56 7.55
C LEU A 25 2.79 -24.70 8.55
N SER A 26 2.12 -25.76 8.11
CA SER A 26 2.06 -27.05 8.81
C SER A 26 3.43 -27.76 8.74
N LYS A 27 3.59 -28.85 9.51
CA LYS A 27 4.87 -29.56 9.71
C LYS A 27 5.61 -29.94 8.42
N ASP A 28 4.86 -30.29 7.37
CA ASP A 28 5.39 -30.67 6.05
C ASP A 28 4.89 -29.72 4.93
N GLY A 29 4.49 -28.50 5.31
CA GLY A 29 4.01 -27.49 4.35
C GLY A 29 5.17 -26.79 3.63
N ALA A 30 5.03 -26.63 2.32
CA ALA A 30 5.92 -25.81 1.50
C ALA A 30 5.14 -24.63 0.91
N LEU A 31 5.80 -23.47 0.80
CA LEU A 31 5.26 -22.27 0.16
C LEU A 31 6.27 -21.79 -0.86
N ASP A 32 5.83 -21.68 -2.10
CA ASP A 32 6.57 -21.11 -3.22
C ASP A 32 5.68 -20.02 -3.82
N ALA A 33 6.22 -18.80 -3.93
CA ALA A 33 5.50 -17.64 -4.42
C ALA A 33 6.47 -16.67 -5.10
N GLU A 34 6.04 -16.13 -6.23
CA GLU A 34 6.72 -15.06 -6.95
C GLU A 34 5.89 -13.77 -6.83
N LEU A 35 6.56 -12.67 -6.48
CA LEU A 35 5.93 -11.38 -6.23
C LEU A 35 6.47 -10.36 -7.24
N ARG A 36 5.56 -9.74 -8.00
CA ARG A 36 5.90 -8.62 -8.88
C ARG A 36 5.58 -7.30 -8.19
N VAL A 37 6.59 -6.47 -7.99
CA VAL A 37 6.46 -5.12 -7.42
C VAL A 37 6.71 -4.10 -8.51
N THR A 38 5.87 -3.07 -8.60
CA THR A 38 6.00 -1.98 -9.57
C THR A 38 5.85 -0.64 -8.89
N ARG A 39 6.33 0.42 -9.56
CA ARG A 39 6.13 1.81 -9.12
C ARG A 39 4.90 2.38 -9.82
N GLY A 40 4.05 3.05 -9.06
CA GLY A 40 2.80 3.63 -9.55
C GLY A 40 2.36 4.81 -8.69
N ARG A 41 1.10 5.21 -8.83
CA ARG A 41 0.49 6.31 -8.06
C ARG A 41 -0.93 5.95 -7.65
N GLY A 42 -1.32 6.38 -6.45
CA GLY A 42 -2.68 6.18 -5.94
C GLY A 42 -2.98 4.71 -5.65
N TYR A 43 -4.19 4.29 -6.01
CA TYR A 43 -4.68 2.92 -5.83
C TYR A 43 -5.20 2.40 -7.17
N GLN A 44 -4.82 1.18 -7.52
CA GLN A 44 -5.21 0.53 -8.76
C GLN A 44 -5.85 -0.83 -8.46
N VAL A 45 -7.15 -0.95 -8.74
CA VAL A 45 -7.87 -2.22 -8.63
C VAL A 45 -7.34 -3.24 -9.64
N ALA A 46 -7.29 -4.50 -9.25
CA ALA A 46 -6.86 -5.61 -10.09
C ALA A 46 -7.60 -5.63 -11.44
N GLU A 47 -8.93 -5.49 -11.42
CA GLU A 47 -9.79 -5.54 -12.62
C GLU A 47 -9.47 -4.48 -13.68
N SER A 48 -8.91 -3.34 -13.27
CA SER A 48 -8.59 -2.23 -14.19
C SER A 48 -7.29 -2.43 -14.97
N ARG A 49 -6.47 -3.43 -14.61
CA ARG A 49 -5.28 -3.83 -15.36
C ARG A 49 -5.70 -4.73 -16.52
N HIS A 50 -6.20 -4.09 -17.58
CA HIS A 50 -6.51 -4.74 -18.85
C HIS A 50 -5.29 -4.91 -19.76
N ASP A 51 -4.24 -4.13 -19.52
CA ASP A 51 -2.99 -4.20 -20.29
C ASP A 51 -1.97 -5.10 -19.58
N GLU A 52 -1.18 -5.77 -20.42
CA GLU A 52 -0.03 -6.64 -20.16
C GLU A 52 -0.38 -8.14 -20.17
N GLU A 53 0.12 -8.80 -21.22
CA GLU A 53 0.02 -10.22 -21.60
C GLU A 53 0.38 -11.23 -20.49
N GLU A 54 0.77 -10.74 -19.30
CA GLU A 54 1.27 -11.50 -18.16
C GLU A 54 0.18 -11.82 -17.11
N GLY A 55 -0.91 -11.04 -17.05
CA GLY A 55 -2.02 -11.27 -16.12
C GLY A 55 -2.93 -12.45 -16.49
N THR A 56 -2.76 -13.02 -17.68
CA THR A 56 -3.61 -14.09 -18.23
C THR A 56 -2.96 -15.47 -18.12
N ALA A 57 -1.73 -15.55 -17.61
CA ALA A 57 -1.03 -16.82 -17.45
C ALA A 57 -1.65 -17.66 -16.30
N ILE A 58 -1.77 -18.97 -16.52
CA ILE A 58 -2.27 -19.90 -15.50
C ILE A 58 -1.32 -19.87 -14.31
N GLY A 59 -1.88 -19.67 -13.11
CA GLY A 59 -1.11 -19.62 -11.85
C GLY A 59 -0.78 -18.20 -11.37
N VAL A 60 -1.10 -17.16 -12.13
CA VAL A 60 -0.94 -15.77 -11.70
C VAL A 60 -2.22 -15.29 -11.02
N MET A 61 -2.09 -14.71 -9.82
CA MET A 61 -3.19 -14.03 -9.14
C MET A 61 -2.93 -12.53 -9.11
N GLN A 62 -3.87 -11.76 -9.65
CA GLN A 62 -3.82 -10.31 -9.56
C GLN A 62 -4.37 -9.83 -8.22
N LEU A 63 -3.60 -8.98 -7.55
CA LEU A 63 -4.00 -8.29 -6.32
C LEU A 63 -4.05 -6.80 -6.59
N ASP A 64 -4.92 -6.07 -5.89
CA ASP A 64 -4.95 -4.62 -5.95
C ASP A 64 -3.61 -4.01 -5.55
N ALA A 65 -3.21 -2.94 -6.26
CA ALA A 65 -1.95 -2.27 -6.03
C ALA A 65 -2.18 -0.93 -5.32
N SER A 66 -1.74 -0.84 -4.06
CA SER A 66 -1.68 0.43 -3.34
C SER A 66 -0.29 1.04 -3.48
N PHE A 67 -0.19 2.08 -4.29
CA PHE A 67 1.06 2.83 -4.50
C PHE A 67 1.16 4.07 -3.60
N SER A 68 0.03 4.52 -3.05
CA SER A 68 0.00 5.65 -2.13
C SER A 68 0.64 5.26 -0.80
N PRO A 69 1.67 5.99 -0.32
CA PRO A 69 2.18 5.83 1.04
C PRO A 69 1.24 6.45 2.09
N ILE A 70 0.17 7.13 1.66
CA ILE A 70 -0.84 7.74 2.52
C ILE A 70 -2.04 6.80 2.63
N ARG A 71 -2.40 6.41 3.86
CA ARG A 71 -3.53 5.53 4.19
C ARG A 71 -4.84 6.30 4.31
N ARG A 72 -4.80 7.47 4.95
CA ARG A 72 -5.99 8.27 5.23
C ARG A 72 -5.66 9.76 5.25
N VAL A 73 -6.54 10.54 4.64
CA VAL A 73 -6.53 12.01 4.73
C VAL A 73 -7.90 12.46 5.21
N ALA A 74 -7.93 13.28 6.24
CA ALA A 74 -9.13 13.98 6.69
C ALA A 74 -8.80 15.48 6.81
N TYR A 75 -9.80 16.33 6.60
CA TYR A 75 -9.64 17.77 6.82
C TYR A 75 -10.89 18.35 7.46
N THR A 76 -10.69 19.39 8.26
CA THR A 76 -11.75 20.19 8.86
C THR A 76 -11.44 21.67 8.68
N VAL A 77 -12.51 22.47 8.53
CA VAL A 77 -12.40 23.93 8.43
C VAL A 77 -13.06 24.52 9.66
N GLU A 78 -12.28 25.27 10.42
CA GLU A 78 -12.70 25.94 11.65
C GLU A 78 -12.71 27.45 11.43
N ASN A 79 -13.64 28.15 12.09
CA ASN A 79 -13.60 29.62 12.11
C ASN A 79 -12.38 30.10 12.88
N ALA A 80 -11.64 31.03 12.30
CA ALA A 80 -10.48 31.66 12.91
C ALA A 80 -10.75 33.14 13.19
N ARG A 81 -10.39 33.57 14.40
CA ARG A 81 -10.27 35.00 14.71
C ARG A 81 -8.80 35.36 14.73
N VAL A 82 -8.40 36.27 13.86
CA VAL A 82 -7.07 36.89 13.89
C VAL A 82 -7.28 38.37 14.17
N GLU A 83 -6.90 38.78 15.39
CA GLU A 83 -7.10 40.14 15.88
C GLU A 83 -8.60 40.58 15.84
N GLN A 84 -8.92 41.58 15.02
CA GLN A 84 -10.28 42.10 14.81
C GLN A 84 -11.00 41.43 13.63
N ARG A 85 -10.33 40.54 12.89
CA ARG A 85 -10.90 39.83 11.74
C ARG A 85 -11.49 38.50 12.20
N THR A 86 -12.78 38.29 11.91
CA THR A 86 -13.53 37.06 12.20
C THR A 86 -13.96 36.33 10.93
N ASP A 87 -13.53 36.81 9.76
CA ASP A 87 -13.85 36.30 8.42
C ASP A 87 -12.80 35.34 7.87
N LEU A 88 -12.00 34.72 8.76
CA LEU A 88 -10.90 33.86 8.36
C LEU A 88 -11.22 32.40 8.67
N ASP A 89 -10.76 31.53 7.77
CA ASP A 89 -10.86 30.08 7.92
C ASP A 89 -9.52 29.49 8.36
N LYS A 90 -9.56 28.54 9.30
CA LYS A 90 -8.44 27.69 9.69
C LYS A 90 -8.68 26.30 9.13
N LEU A 91 -7.81 25.90 8.19
CA LEU A 91 -7.79 24.54 7.65
C LEU A 91 -6.92 23.65 8.54
N VAL A 92 -7.50 22.57 9.06
CA VAL A 92 -6.81 21.49 9.77
C VAL A 92 -6.81 20.27 8.86
N ILE A 93 -5.65 19.65 8.66
CA ILE A 93 -5.48 18.46 7.82
C ILE A 93 -4.80 17.37 8.67
N ASP A 94 -5.44 16.22 8.75
CA ASP A 94 -4.92 15.00 9.38
C ASP A 94 -4.51 14.00 8.29
N ILE A 95 -3.23 13.62 8.29
CA ILE A 95 -2.65 12.69 7.31
C ILE A 95 -2.08 11.50 8.07
N GLU A 96 -2.51 10.30 7.68
CA GLU A 96 -2.04 9.01 8.22
C GLU A 96 -1.29 8.24 7.13
N THR A 97 -0.08 7.77 7.45
CA THR A 97 0.86 7.08 6.54
C THR A 97 1.23 5.70 7.04
#